data_AF-A0A967NJ91-F1
#
_entry.id   AF-A0A967NJ91-F1
#
_cell.length_a   1.000
_cell.length_b   1.000
_cell.length_c   1.000
_cell.angle_alpha   90.00
_cell.angle_beta   90.00
_cell.angle_gamma   90.00
#
_symmetry.space_group_name_H-M   'P 1'
#
loop_
_entity.id
_entity.type
_entity.pdbx_description
1 polymer ?
#
loop_
_entity_poly.entity_id
_entity_poly.type
_entity_poly.pdbx_seq_one_letter_code
_entity_poly.pdbx_strand_id
1 'polypeptide(L)' 'MGIGFPPDGSEGRALSIRPGDPAVLEPGMSFYVAPALFLEDFGMCFSETVLVTDDGCDVLTDYLRRLFIIDVGD' A
#
# COMPACT_ATOMS: atom_id res chain seq x y z
N MET A 1 6.26 -2.08 6.96
CA MET A 1 6.18 -0.65 7.37
C MET A 1 6.17 -0.61 8.88
N GLY A 2 6.63 0.49 9.47
CA GLY A 2 6.69 0.60 10.92
C GLY A 2 7.01 2.03 11.33
N ILE A 3 7.77 2.19 12.41
CA ILE A 3 8.32 3.49 12.77
C ILE A 3 9.43 3.85 11.77
N GLY A 4 9.32 5.00 11.12
CA GLY A 4 10.32 5.53 10.20
C GLY A 4 10.65 6.99 10.49
N PHE A 5 11.85 7.41 10.08
CA PHE A 5 12.34 8.78 10.21
C PHE A 5 12.75 9.32 8.83
N PRO A 6 12.75 10.65 8.61
CA PRO A 6 13.18 11.22 7.33
C PRO A 6 14.55 10.67 6.87
N PRO A 7 14.73 10.40 5.56
CA PRO A 7 13.85 10.77 4.45
C PRO A 7 12.80 9.72 4.06
N ASP A 8 12.77 8.55 4.72
CA ASP A 8 11.94 7.42 4.30
C ASP A 8 11.21 6.77 5.48
N GLY A 9 9.89 6.63 5.35
CA GLY A 9 9.04 5.96 6.32
C GLY A 9 8.96 4.44 6.15
N SER A 10 9.58 3.91 5.09
CA SER A 10 9.63 2.48 4.82
C SER A 10 10.67 1.77 5.69
N GLU A 11 10.52 0.45 5.83
CA GLU A 11 11.55 -0.41 6.46
C GLU A 11 12.73 -0.68 5.50
N GLY A 12 12.92 0.18 4.49
CA GLY A 12 13.92 0.04 3.45
C GLY A 12 13.60 -1.11 2.48
N ARG A 13 14.63 -1.86 2.09
CA ARG A 13 14.54 -2.97 1.12
C ARG A 13 14.37 -4.35 1.77
N ALA A 14 13.93 -4.41 3.03
CA ALA A 14 13.81 -5.68 3.74
C ALA A 14 12.89 -6.66 2.99
N LEU A 15 11.73 -6.18 2.52
CA LEU A 15 10.74 -6.95 1.77
C LEU A 15 10.03 -6.07 0.74
N SER A 16 9.72 -6.63 -0.43
CA SER A 16 8.96 -5.96 -1.49
C SER A 16 7.93 -6.90 -2.08
N ILE A 17 6.70 -6.41 -2.26
CA ILE A 17 5.65 -7.17 -2.94
C ILE A 17 5.90 -7.09 -4.44
N ARG A 18 6.59 -8.10 -4.98
CA ARG A 18 6.96 -8.19 -6.39
C ARG A 18 7.02 -9.66 -6.84
N PRO A 19 6.78 -9.94 -8.13
CA PRO A 19 6.94 -11.29 -8.66
C PRO A 19 8.35 -11.84 -8.39
N GLY A 20 8.41 -13.08 -7.89
CA GLY A 20 9.67 -13.79 -7.63
C GLY A 20 10.37 -13.44 -6.31
N ASP A 21 9.78 -12.60 -5.45
CA ASP A 21 10.28 -12.44 -4.08
C ASP A 21 10.04 -13.73 -3.27
N PRO A 22 11.07 -14.37 -2.68
CA PRO A 22 10.93 -15.68 -2.03
C PRO A 22 10.38 -15.59 -0.61
N ALA A 23 10.20 -14.39 -0.06
CA ALA A 23 9.76 -14.22 1.31
C ALA A 23 8.32 -14.72 1.52
N VAL A 24 8.12 -15.46 2.61
CA VAL A 24 6.79 -15.91 3.07
C VAL A 24 6.21 -14.84 3.98
N LEU A 25 4.91 -14.54 3.80
CA LEU A 25 4.20 -13.62 4.68
C LEU A 25 3.94 -14.29 6.03
N GLU A 26 4.29 -13.59 7.11
CA GLU A 26 4.07 -14.07 8.47
C GLU A 26 3.13 -13.13 9.25
N PRO A 27 2.28 -13.67 10.14
CA PRO A 27 1.42 -12.85 11.00
C PRO A 27 2.21 -11.79 11.78
N GLY A 28 1.67 -10.58 11.85
CA GLY A 28 2.32 -9.42 12.47
C GLY A 28 3.14 -8.55 11.51
N MET A 29 3.45 -9.04 10.31
CA MET A 29 4.04 -8.18 9.26
C MET A 29 3.04 -7.13 8.80
N SER A 30 3.51 -5.91 8.51
CA SER A 30 2.68 -4.87 7.92
C SER A 30 3.26 -4.31 6.62
N PHE A 31 2.40 -4.02 5.66
CA PHE A 31 2.80 -3.57 4.33
C PHE A 31 2.02 -2.32 3.92
N TYR A 32 2.72 -1.39 3.27
CA TYR A 32 2.08 -0.33 2.49
C TYR A 32 1.88 -0.86 1.07
N VAL A 33 0.63 -1.13 0.71
CA VAL A 33 0.24 -1.68 -0.58
C VAL A 33 -0.28 -0.52 -1.41
N ALA A 34 0.50 -0.08 -2.40
CA ALA A 34 0.17 1.05 -3.25
C ALA A 34 0.30 0.72 -4.74
N PRO A 35 -0.70 0.03 -5.34
CA PRO A 35 -0.73 -0.19 -6.77
C PRO A 35 -0.90 1.15 -7.49
N ALA A 36 0.01 1.42 -8.42
CA ALA A 36 -0.04 2.61 -9.27
C ALA A 36 -0.07 2.20 -10.74
N LEU A 37 -0.95 2.84 -11.49
CA LEU A 37 -0.99 2.80 -12.95
C LEU A 37 -0.53 4.15 -13.46
N PHE A 38 0.43 4.12 -14.37
CA PHE A 38 0.91 5.29 -15.09
C PHE A 38 0.70 5.03 -16.58
N LEU A 39 -0.15 5.83 -17.21
CA LEU A 39 -0.44 5.82 -18.63
C LEU A 39 0.13 7.11 -19.25
N GLU A 40 0.05 7.24 -20.57
CA GLU A 40 0.61 8.39 -21.28
C GLU A 40 -0.04 9.71 -20.85
N ASP A 41 -1.36 9.72 -20.73
CA ASP A 41 -2.13 10.95 -20.44
C ASP A 41 -2.51 11.12 -18.96
N PHE A 42 -2.51 10.04 -18.19
CA PHE A 42 -2.94 10.07 -16.79
C PHE A 42 -2.33 8.95 -15.96
N GLY A 43 -2.42 9.09 -14.64
CA GLY A 43 -2.09 8.04 -13.69
C GLY A 43 -3.18 7.89 -12.64
N MET A 44 -3.20 6.73 -12.01
CA MET A 44 -4.00 6.50 -10.80
C MET A 44 -3.16 5.75 -9.78
N CYS A 45 -3.36 6.06 -8.52
CA CYS A 45 -2.81 5.29 -7.41
C CYS A 45 -3.86 5.28 -6.31
N PHE A 46 -4.00 4.14 -5.65
CA PHE A 46 -4.67 4.03 -4.37
C PHE A 46 -3.77 3.21 -3.46
N SER A 47 -3.92 3.37 -2.16
CA SER A 47 -3.08 2.64 -1.22
C SER A 47 -3.83 2.24 0.03
N GLU A 48 -3.34 1.17 0.64
CA GLU A 48 -3.80 0.67 1.92
C GLU A 48 -2.59 0.27 2.76
N THR A 49 -2.73 0.39 4.08
CA THR A 49 -1.80 -0.27 5.01
C THR A 49 -2.47 -1.54 5.51
N VAL A 50 -1.81 -2.68 5.30
CA VAL A 50 -2.35 -4.00 5.68
C VAL A 50 -1.48 -4.67 6.73
N LEU A 51 -2.13 -5.34 7.68
CA LEU A 51 -1.51 -6.21 8.67
C LEU A 51 -1.78 -7.66 8.27
N VAL A 52 -0.74 -8.49 8.18
CA VAL A 52 -0.89 -9.93 7.98
C VAL A 52 -1.38 -10.55 9.29
N THR A 53 -2.46 -11.33 9.23
CA THR A 53 -3.02 -12.09 10.35
C THR A 53 -2.74 -13.58 10.16
N ASP A 54 -3.08 -14.41 11.16
CA ASP A 54 -2.93 -15.87 11.09
C ASP A 54 -3.72 -16.52 9.94
N ASP A 55 -4.80 -15.87 9.50
CA ASP A 55 -5.77 -16.38 8.53
C ASP A 55 -5.96 -15.48 7.29
N GLY A 56 -5.20 -14.38 7.18
CA GLY A 56 -5.34 -13.45 6.06
C GLY A 56 -4.68 -12.10 6.32
N CYS A 57 -5.45 -11.02 6.16
CA CYS A 57 -5.00 -9.68 6.46
C CYS A 57 -6.12 -8.74 6.89
N ASP A 58 -5.77 -7.79 7.75
CA ASP A 58 -6.60 -6.66 8.16
C ASP A 58 -6.13 -5.37 7.49
N VAL A 59 -7.07 -4.50 7.15
CA VAL A 59 -6.78 -3.16 6.64
C VAL A 59 -6.72 -2.20 7.83
N LEU A 60 -5.58 -1.54 8.04
CA LEU A 60 -5.35 -0.63 9.15
C LEU A 60 -5.89 0.80 8.90
N THR A 61 -6.31 1.07 7.67
CA THR A 61 -6.88 2.34 7.21
C THR A 61 -8.39 2.22 7.01
N ASP A 62 -9.16 3.19 7.50
CA ASP A 62 -10.62 3.25 7.30
C ASP A 62 -10.98 4.44 6.40
N TYR A 63 -10.87 4.22 5.10
CA TYR A 63 -11.28 5.17 4.08
C TYR A 63 -11.88 4.47 2.86
N LEU A 64 -12.74 5.16 2.11
CA LEU A 64 -13.43 4.54 0.98
C LEU A 64 -12.45 4.23 -0.16
N ARG A 65 -12.39 2.95 -0.52
CA ARG A 65 -11.63 2.42 -1.66
C ARG A 65 -12.41 2.58 -2.97
N ARG A 66 -12.60 3.82 -3.41
CA ARG A 66 -13.24 4.12 -4.69
C ARG A 66 -12.65 5.36 -5.34
N LEU A 67 -12.82 5.47 -6.65
CA LEU A 67 -12.57 6.73 -7.33
C LEU A 67 -13.56 7.78 -6.85
N PHE A 68 -13.05 8.93 -6.43
CA PHE A 68 -13.85 10.10 -6.11
C PHE A 68 -13.93 10.99 -7.34
N ILE A 69 -15.15 11.37 -7.70
CA ILE A 69 -15.41 12.37 -8.73
C ILE A 69 -15.75 13.65 -7.98
N ILE A 70 -14.92 14.68 -8.15
CA ILE A 70 -15.13 15.99 -7.56
C ILE A 70 -15.60 16.89 -8.69
N ASP A 71 -16.83 17.38 -8.57
CA ASP A 71 -17.34 18.42 -9.45
C ASP A 71 -16.75 19.75 -9.00
N VAL A 72 -15.91 20.33 -9.85
CA VAL A 72 -15.40 21.69 -9.70
C VAL A 72 -16.23 22.51 -10.66
N GLY A 73 -17.26 23.19 -10.14
CA GLY A 73 -18.14 24.04 -10.94
C GLY A 73 -17.38 25.10 -11.72
N ASP A 74 -18.07 25.72 -12.68
CA ASP A 74 -17.53 26.79 -13.55
C ASP A 74 -16.89 27.96 -12.78
#